data_AF-A0A3N1ZYH8-F1
#
_entry.id   AF-A0A3N1ZYH8-F1
#
_cell.length_a   1.000
_cell.length_b   1.000
_cell.length_c   1.000
_cell.angle_alpha   90.00
_cell.angle_beta   90.00
_cell.angle_gamma   90.00
#
_symmetry.space_group_name_H-M   'P 1'
#
loop_
_entity.id
_entity.type
_entity.pdbx_description
1 polymer ?
#
loop_
_entity_poly.entity_id
_entity_poly.type
_entity_poly.pdbx_seq_one_letter_code
_entity_poly.pdbx_strand_id
1 'polypeptide(L)'
;MRIDELIAAEAKASEQNKDAELKPGTKVTRGHGRSKTLQVRLNDDEFAALASVAEERRVPISTLARGMLLRELNGAEEDPQAVIARMRSDLDALAAQVA
;
A
#
# COMPACT_ATOMS: atom_id res chain seq x y z
N MET A 1 -34.60 -15.07 -5.23
CA MET A 1 -33.70 -15.57 -4.17
C MET A 1 -32.99 -14.36 -3.58
N ARG A 2 -33.04 -14.17 -2.26
CA ARG A 2 -32.34 -13.06 -1.57
C ARG A 2 -30.86 -13.40 -1.43
N ILE A 3 -30.00 -12.39 -1.29
CA ILE A 3 -28.55 -12.56 -1.15
C ILE A 3 -28.23 -13.47 0.04
N ASP A 4 -28.94 -13.31 1.15
CA ASP A 4 -28.74 -14.11 2.37
C ASP A 4 -29.02 -15.60 2.14
N GLU A 5 -30.03 -15.93 1.33
CA GLU A 5 -30.36 -17.31 0.96
C GLU A 5 -29.28 -17.93 0.08
N LEU A 6 -28.67 -17.12 -0.80
CA LEU A 6 -27.60 -17.53 -1.69
C LEU A 6 -26.31 -17.84 -0.91
N ILE A 7 -25.95 -16.95 0.02
CA ILE A 7 -24.79 -17.12 0.91
C ILE A 7 -24.96 -18.36 1.78
N ALA A 8 -26.15 -18.58 2.36
CA ALA A 8 -26.42 -19.75 3.19
C ALA A 8 -26.33 -21.06 2.40
N ALA A 9 -26.82 -21.06 1.14
CA ALA A 9 -26.73 -22.21 0.26
C ALA A 9 -25.28 -22.53 -0.14
N GLU A 10 -24.50 -21.51 -0.50
CA GLU A 10 -23.06 -21.67 -0.82
C GLU A 10 -22.25 -22.15 0.38
N ALA A 11 -22.48 -21.58 1.57
CA ALA A 11 -21.80 -21.99 2.79
C ALA A 11 -22.07 -23.48 3.11
N LYS A 12 -23.34 -23.91 3.01
CA LYS A 12 -23.71 -25.32 3.22
C LYS A 12 -23.08 -26.25 2.19
N ALA A 13 -23.05 -25.84 0.92
CA ALA A 13 -22.42 -26.60 -0.15
C ALA A 13 -20.90 -26.72 0.03
N SER A 14 -20.24 -25.66 0.53
CA SER A 14 -18.80 -25.66 0.82
C SER A 14 -18.46 -26.60 1.96
N GLU A 15 -19.22 -26.59 3.06
CA GLU A 15 -18.99 -27.47 4.22
C GLU A 15 -19.21 -28.97 3.89
N GLN A 16 -20.12 -29.28 2.96
CA GLN A 16 -20.39 -30.66 2.55
C GLN A 16 -19.33 -31.22 1.59
N ASN A 17 -18.56 -30.36 0.93
CA ASN A 17 -17.65 -30.74 -0.16
C ASN A 17 -16.24 -30.18 0.08
N LYS A 18 -15.70 -30.34 1.31
CA LYS A 18 -14.40 -29.79 1.72
C LYS A 18 -13.23 -30.29 0.87
N ASP A 19 -13.30 -31.55 0.46
CA ASP A 19 -12.28 -32.23 -0.33
C ASP A 19 -12.62 -32.27 -1.82
N ALA A 20 -13.54 -31.42 -2.30
CA ALA A 20 -13.86 -31.34 -3.71
C ALA A 20 -12.61 -31.01 -4.54
N GLU A 21 -12.51 -31.66 -5.71
CA GLU A 21 -11.44 -31.37 -6.64
C GLU A 21 -11.45 -29.90 -7.06
N LEU A 22 -10.26 -29.30 -7.09
CA LEU A 22 -10.10 -27.93 -7.55
C LEU A 22 -10.51 -27.82 -9.02
N LYS A 23 -11.21 -26.73 -9.36
CA LYS A 23 -11.63 -26.49 -10.74
C LYS A 23 -10.42 -26.50 -11.69
N PRO A 24 -10.55 -27.03 -12.92
CA PRO A 24 -9.50 -26.95 -13.93
C PRO A 24 -9.02 -25.51 -14.12
N GLY A 25 -7.70 -25.30 -14.10
CA GLY A 25 -7.10 -23.95 -14.17
C GLY A 25 -6.88 -23.27 -12.82
N THR A 26 -7.24 -23.90 -11.70
CA THR A 26 -6.88 -23.41 -10.36
C THR A 26 -5.37 -23.46 -10.18
N LYS A 27 -4.73 -22.29 -10.09
CA LYS A 27 -3.29 -22.18 -9.84
C LYS A 27 -3.05 -22.10 -8.34
N VAL A 28 -2.47 -23.15 -7.76
CA VAL A 28 -1.99 -23.11 -6.38
C VAL A 28 -0.78 -22.18 -6.33
N THR A 29 -0.98 -20.97 -5.81
CA THR A 29 0.13 -20.06 -5.53
C THR A 29 0.53 -20.22 -4.07
N ARG A 30 1.83 -20.42 -3.82
CA ARG A 30 2.37 -20.06 -2.50
C ARG A 30 2.27 -18.53 -2.43
N GLY A 31 1.63 -18.02 -1.38
CA GLY A 31 1.44 -16.58 -1.18
C GLY A 31 2.70 -15.77 -1.49
N HIS A 32 2.51 -14.55 -2.00
CA HIS A 32 3.56 -13.63 -2.47
C HIS A 32 4.86 -13.77 -1.68
N GLY A 33 5.99 -13.84 -2.41
CA GLY A 33 7.31 -14.07 -1.84
C GLY A 33 7.53 -13.31 -0.54
N ARG A 34 7.98 -14.02 0.50
CA ARG A 34 8.09 -13.53 1.88
C ARG A 34 8.68 -12.12 1.88
N SER A 35 7.90 -11.15 2.34
CA SER A 35 8.40 -9.81 2.63
C SER A 35 9.65 -9.93 3.51
N LYS A 36 10.74 -9.26 3.11
CA LYS A 36 11.96 -9.20 3.93
C LYS A 36 11.76 -8.12 5.00
N THR A 37 12.08 -8.44 6.25
CA THR A 37 12.00 -7.50 7.37
C THR A 37 13.31 -6.72 7.49
N LEU A 38 13.20 -5.39 7.48
CA LEU A 38 14.30 -4.48 7.84
C LEU A 38 14.09 -4.03 9.29
N GLN A 39 15.12 -4.12 10.12
CA GLN A 39 15.10 -3.55 11.47
C GLN A 39 15.80 -2.19 11.46
N VAL A 40 15.11 -1.15 11.93
CA VAL A 40 15.64 0.21 12.06
C VAL A 40 15.65 0.55 13.54
N ARG A 41 16.80 1.01 14.04
CA ARG A 41 16.91 1.52 15.42
C ARG A 41 16.49 2.98 15.42
N LEU A 42 15.48 3.29 16.22
CA LEU A 42 15.00 4.63 16.50
C LEU A 42 15.11 4.87 18.00
N ASN A 43 15.33 6.11 18.42
CA ASN A 43 15.12 6.50 19.81
C ASN A 43 13.61 6.71 20.09
N ASP A 44 13.27 6.96 21.36
CA ASP A 44 11.88 7.06 21.80
C ASP A 44 11.15 8.24 21.12
N ASP A 45 11.81 9.39 20.98
CA ASP A 45 11.25 10.60 20.36
C ASP A 45 10.99 10.40 18.86
N GLU A 46 11.93 9.77 18.15
CA GLU A 46 11.82 9.43 16.73
C GLU A 46 10.67 8.46 16.47
N PHE A 47 10.53 7.44 17.32
CA PHE A 47 9.43 6.48 17.21
C PHE A 47 8.09 7.15 17.51
N ALA A 48 8.01 8.01 18.52
CA ALA A 48 6.80 8.75 18.87
C ALA A 48 6.36 9.70 17.74
N ALA A 49 7.30 10.41 17.12
CA ALA A 49 7.03 11.26 15.97
C ALA A 49 6.45 10.44 14.79
N LEU A 50 7.05 9.29 14.49
CA LEU A 50 6.55 8.40 13.43
C LEU A 50 5.15 7.84 13.74
N ALA A 51 4.90 7.48 15.01
CA ALA A 51 3.60 7.00 15.46
C ALA A 51 2.51 8.07 15.33
N SER A 52 2.79 9.32 15.73
CA SER A 52 1.84 10.45 15.60
C SER A 52 1.38 10.64 14.15
N VAL A 53 2.33 10.66 13.20
CA VAL A 53 2.02 10.84 11.78
C VAL A 53 1.25 9.65 11.20
N ALA A 54 1.52 8.43 11.68
CA ALA A 54 0.81 7.23 11.27
C ALA A 54 -0.65 7.26 11.74
N GLU A 55 -0.90 7.69 12.97
CA GLU A 55 -2.24 7.87 13.55
C GLU A 55 -3.06 8.92 12.80
N GLU A 56 -2.48 10.10 12.54
CA GLU A 56 -3.13 11.16 11.77
C GLU A 56 -3.59 10.68 10.39
N ARG A 57 -2.78 9.82 9.76
CA ARG A 57 -3.05 9.26 8.43
C ARG A 57 -3.86 7.97 8.47
N ARG A 58 -4.18 7.45 9.67
CA ARG A 58 -4.87 6.17 9.89
C ARG A 58 -4.26 5.00 9.14
N VAL A 59 -2.93 4.93 9.13
CA VAL A 59 -2.17 3.84 8.49
C VAL A 59 -1.23 3.19 9.49
N PRO A 60 -0.88 1.90 9.33
CA PRO A 60 0.12 1.27 10.17
C PRO A 60 1.48 1.98 10.08
N ILE A 61 2.20 2.06 11.20
CA ILE A 61 3.56 2.63 11.28
C ILE A 61 4.49 2.01 10.22
N SER A 62 4.43 0.68 10.05
CA SER A 62 5.22 -0.05 9.06
C SER A 62 4.87 0.31 7.62
N THR A 63 3.59 0.60 7.34
CA THR A 63 3.11 1.05 6.04
C THR A 63 3.60 2.46 5.74
N LEU A 64 3.51 3.37 6.72
CA LEU A 64 4.02 4.73 6.61
C LEU A 64 5.54 4.73 6.36
N ALA A 65 6.29 4.00 7.18
CA ALA A 65 7.74 3.89 7.09
C ALA A 65 8.18 3.31 5.73
N ARG A 66 7.52 2.23 5.26
CA ARG A 66 7.77 1.67 3.93
C ARG A 66 7.50 2.70 2.83
N GLY A 67 6.40 3.45 2.94
CA GLY A 67 6.04 4.48 1.97
C GLY A 67 7.07 5.63 1.92
N MET A 68 7.57 6.07 3.08
CA MET A 68 8.64 7.07 3.17
C MET A 68 9.92 6.56 2.52
N LEU A 69 10.38 5.36 2.88
CA LEU A 69 11.59 4.76 2.32
C LEU A 69 11.52 4.62 0.80
N LEU A 70 10.40 4.13 0.26
CA LEU A 70 10.26 3.99 -1.19
C LEU A 70 10.18 5.32 -1.92
N ARG A 71 9.56 6.35 -1.32
CA ARG A 71 9.54 7.69 -1.92
C ARG A 71 10.94 8.27 -2.04
N GLU A 72 11.78 8.13 -1.02
CA GLU A 72 13.16 8.60 -1.07
C GLU A 72 14.00 7.82 -2.10
N LEU A 73 13.84 6.50 -2.16
CA LEU A 73 14.52 5.68 -3.15
C LEU A 73 14.10 6.02 -4.59
N ASN A 74 12.82 6.31 -4.82
CA ASN A 74 12.32 6.71 -6.13
C ASN A 74 12.63 8.18 -6.44
N GLY A 75 12.70 9.05 -5.43
CA GLY A 75 13.09 10.46 -5.56
C GLY A 75 14.58 10.62 -5.88
N ALA A 76 15.41 9.67 -5.47
CA ALA A 76 16.81 9.59 -5.90
C ALA A 76 16.98 9.25 -7.40
N GLU A 77 15.91 8.82 -8.09
CA GLU A 77 15.90 8.61 -9.55
C GLU A 77 15.37 9.81 -10.35
N GLU A 78 14.74 10.81 -9.73
CA GLU A 78 14.38 12.03 -10.45
C GLU A 78 15.65 12.85 -10.69
N ASP A 79 16.10 12.91 -11.95
CA ASP A 79 17.15 13.82 -12.41
C ASP A 79 16.90 15.22 -11.80
N PRO A 80 17.85 15.77 -11.02
CA PRO A 80 17.70 17.08 -10.40
C PRO A 80 17.26 18.17 -11.38
N GLN A 81 17.63 18.05 -12.66
CA GLN A 81 17.18 18.97 -13.71
C GLN A 81 15.68 18.83 -14.01
N ALA A 82 15.14 17.62 -14.01
CA ALA A 82 13.72 17.35 -14.20
C ALA A 82 12.88 17.89 -13.03
N VAL A 83 13.39 17.79 -11.79
CA VAL A 83 12.74 18.37 -10.60
C VAL A 83 12.68 19.90 -10.70
N ILE A 84 13.81 20.53 -11.03
CA ILE A 84 13.89 21.99 -11.21
C ILE A 84 12.97 22.45 -12.36
N ALA A 85 12.91 21.70 -13.46
CA ALA A 85 12.02 22.00 -14.58
C ALA A 85 10.54 21.92 -14.18
N ARG A 86 10.14 20.89 -13.41
CA ARG A 86 8.78 20.76 -12.86
C ARG A 86 8.43 21.96 -11.97
N MET A 87 9.30 22.30 -11.02
CA MET A 87 9.07 23.43 -10.11
C MET A 87 8.92 24.77 -10.85
N ARG A 88 9.70 25.00 -11.92
CA ARG A 88 9.54 26.20 -12.78
C ARG A 88 8.19 26.21 -13.47
N SER A 89 7.78 25.10 -14.06
CA SER A 89 6.48 24.97 -14.73
C SER A 89 5.30 25.22 -13.77
N ASP A 90 5.39 24.74 -12.53
CA ASP A 90 4.35 24.93 -11.53
C ASP A 90 4.24 26.41 -11.10
N LEU A 91 5.38 27.10 -10.97
CA LEU A 91 5.42 28.53 -10.67
C LEU A 91 4.86 29.39 -11.80
N ASP A 92 5.17 29.06 -13.06
CA ASP A 92 4.64 29.76 -14.23
C ASP A 92 3.11 29.58 -14.33
N ALA A 93 2.61 28.36 -14.07
CA ALA A 93 1.17 28.09 -14.04
C ALA A 93 0.46 28.88 -12.92
N LEU A 94 1.08 28.98 -11.75
CA LEU A 94 0.54 29.78 -10.64
C LEU A 94 0.53 31.28 -10.98
N ALA A 95 1.60 31.79 -11.60
CA ALA A 95 1.68 33.18 -12.03
C ALA A 95 0.58 33.52 -13.06
N ALA A 96 0.30 32.60 -13.98
CA ALA A 96 -0.77 32.74 -14.97
C ALA A 96 -2.20 32.68 -14.37
N GLN A 97 -2.38 32.09 -13.18
CA GLN A 97 -3.67 32.07 -12.49
C GLN A 97 -3.95 33.34 -11.69
N VAL A 98 -2.92 34.12 -11.36
CA VAL A 98 -3.01 35.33 -10.53
C VAL A 98 -3.06 36.62 -11.36
N ALA A 99 -2.68 36.56 -12.64
CA ALA A 99 -2.78 37.66 -13.61
C ALA A 99 -4.16 37.72 -14.29
#